data_AF-A0A4Q4B7N6-F1
#
_entry.id   AF-A0A4Q4B7N6-F1
#
_cell.length_a   1.000
_cell.length_b   1.000
_cell.length_c   1.000
_cell.angle_alpha   90.00
_cell.angle_beta   90.00
_cell.angle_gamma   90.00
#
_symmetry.space_group_name_H-M   'P 1'
#
loop_
_entity.id
_entity.type
_entity.pdbx_description
1 polymer ?
#
loop_
_entity_poly.entity_id
_entity_poly.type
_entity_poly.pdbx_seq_one_letter_code
_entity_poly.pdbx_strand_id
1 'polypeptide(L)'
;MKLVTRCQSCKKDIKIKSNAPTRPDLQMEKGDEFNVNCQNCGNIEKKHVNDIQAEPNNVLILIGVGIGIASTIVLWSLFGIIGTVSVVIPILFWYQQMNATKGFNSYTIRRK
;
A
#
# COMPACT_ATOMS: atom_id res chain seq x y z
N MET A 1 -0.20 2.38 -1.56
CA MET A 1 0.15 1.06 -1.00
C MET A 1 0.69 1.23 0.41
N LYS A 2 0.84 0.14 1.17
CA LYS A 2 1.55 0.11 2.46
C LYS A 2 2.72 -0.87 2.34
N LEU A 3 3.82 -0.59 3.02
CA LEU A 3 4.99 -1.47 3.07
C LEU A 3 4.95 -2.32 4.34
N VAL A 4 5.14 -3.62 4.18
CA VAL A 4 5.07 -4.61 5.25
C VAL A 4 6.21 -5.61 5.15
N THR A 5 6.57 -6.22 6.28
CA THR A 5 7.45 -7.40 6.30
C THR A 5 6.98 -8.35 7.38
N ARG A 6 7.32 -9.63 7.26
CA ARG A 6 6.92 -10.64 8.23
C ARG A 6 7.99 -10.82 9.30
N CYS A 7 7.57 -10.72 10.56
CA CYS A 7 8.42 -11.05 11.71
C CYS A 7 8.79 -12.54 11.67
N GLN A 8 10.06 -12.88 11.85
CA GLN A 8 10.49 -14.28 11.90
C GLN A 8 10.08 -14.97 13.20
N SER A 9 10.04 -14.23 14.32
CA SER A 9 9.69 -14.80 15.63
C SER A 9 8.19 -15.07 15.77
N CYS A 10 7.32 -14.07 15.60
CA CYS A 10 5.88 -14.22 15.85
C CYS A 10 5.03 -14.38 14.59
N LYS A 11 5.65 -14.36 13.40
CA LYS A 11 4.99 -14.50 12.09
C LYS A 11 3.90 -13.46 11.79
N LYS A 12 3.79 -12.39 12.59
CA LYS A 12 2.90 -11.25 12.32
C LYS A 12 3.57 -10.21 11.44
N ASP A 13 2.76 -9.45 10.73
CA ASP A 13 3.23 -8.40 9.83
C ASP A 13 3.65 -7.15 10.60
N ILE A 14 4.79 -6.61 10.19
CA ILE A 14 5.37 -5.37 10.69
C ILE A 14 5.15 -4.31 9.62
N LYS A 15 4.49 -3.22 9.97
CA LYS A 15 4.33 -2.07 9.09
C LYS A 15 5.62 -1.28 9.02
N ILE A 16 6.11 -1.01 7.81
CA ILE A 16 7.28 -0.17 7.59
C ILE A 16 6.80 1.28 7.39
N LYS A 17 7.33 2.19 8.19
CA LYS A 17 7.10 3.64 8.03
C LYS A 17 7.98 4.15 6.88
N SER A 18 7.46 4.14 5.67
CA SER A 18 8.03 4.77 4.47
C SER A 18 6.94 4.86 3.40
N ASN A 19 7.02 5.91 2.56
CA ASN A 19 6.15 6.12 1.41
C ASN A 19 6.89 5.89 0.08
N ALA A 20 8.05 5.23 0.11
CA ALA A 20 8.84 4.94 -1.08
C ALA A 20 8.00 4.22 -2.15
N PRO A 21 7.92 4.75 -3.39
CA PRO A 21 7.12 4.14 -4.44
C PRO A 21 7.77 2.90 -5.03
N THR A 22 9.10 2.75 -4.90
CA THR A 22 9.84 1.60 -5.42
C THR A 22 10.89 1.07 -4.43
N ARG A 23 11.44 -0.13 -4.69
CA ARG A 23 12.51 -0.69 -3.85
C ARG A 23 13.81 0.14 -3.87
N PRO A 24 14.29 0.67 -5.01
CA PRO A 24 15.44 1.56 -5.03
C PRO A 24 15.22 2.81 -4.19
N ASP A 25 14.02 3.40 -4.25
CA ASP A 25 13.69 4.56 -3.41
C ASP A 25 13.74 4.18 -1.92
N LEU A 26 13.24 2.98 -1.56
CA LEU A 26 13.32 2.49 -0.18
C LEU A 26 14.78 2.23 0.26
N GLN A 27 15.61 1.71 -0.64
CA GLN A 27 17.05 1.52 -0.41
C GLN A 27 17.77 2.85 -0.24
N MET A 28 17.41 3.87 -1.01
CA MET A 28 17.96 5.23 -0.85
C MET A 28 17.52 5.85 0.49
N GLU A 29 16.29 5.59 0.94
CA GLU A 29 15.77 6.12 2.21
C GLU A 29 16.37 5.42 3.44
N LYS A 30 16.55 4.10 3.40
CA LYS A 30 16.89 3.29 4.60
C LYS A 30 18.17 2.47 4.49
N GLY A 31 18.86 2.49 3.35
CA GLY A 31 19.99 1.62 3.06
C GLY A 31 19.56 0.22 2.62
N ASP A 32 20.55 -0.65 2.42
CA ASP A 32 20.35 -2.04 1.96
C ASP A 32 19.63 -2.90 3.00
N GLU A 33 19.99 -2.69 4.26
CA GLU A 33 19.45 -3.40 5.41
C GLU A 33 19.17 -2.43 6.55
N PHE A 34 18.01 -2.61 7.19
CA PHE A 34 17.62 -1.78 8.33
C PHE A 34 16.92 -2.62 9.42
N ASN A 35 16.99 -2.13 10.65
CA ASN A 35 16.36 -2.77 11.78
C ASN A 35 14.86 -2.46 11.80
N VAL A 36 14.04 -3.51 11.93
CA VAL A 36 12.60 -3.40 12.11
C VAL A 36 12.22 -3.91 13.49
N ASN A 37 11.45 -3.10 14.21
CA ASN A 37 10.92 -3.50 15.51
C ASN A 37 9.51 -4.08 15.34
N CYS A 38 9.32 -5.34 15.72
CA CYS A 38 8.01 -5.95 15.75
C CYS A 38 7.20 -5.44 16.95
N GLN A 39 6.18 -4.61 16.69
CA GLN A 39 5.28 -4.11 17.74
C GLN A 39 4.45 -5.19 18.45
N ASN A 40 4.41 -6.41 17.91
CA ASN A 40 3.65 -7.50 18.50
C ASN A 40 4.45 -8.34 19.51
N CYS A 41 5.73 -8.62 19.24
CA CYS A 41 6.57 -9.45 20.12
C CYS A 41 7.81 -8.73 20.65
N GLY A 42 8.03 -7.47 20.28
CA GLY A 42 9.16 -6.64 20.71
C GLY A 42 10.51 -7.01 20.11
N ASN A 43 10.59 -8.04 19.25
CA ASN A 43 11.85 -8.46 18.66
C ASN A 43 12.31 -7.46 17.59
N ILE A 44 13.62 -7.17 17.59
CA ILE A 44 14.28 -6.33 16.60
C ILE A 44 14.98 -7.24 15.61
N GLU A 45 14.57 -7.18 14.35
CA GLU A 45 15.16 -7.98 13.27
C GLU A 45 15.80 -7.06 12.25
N LYS A 46 16.98 -7.45 11.75
CA LYS A 46 17.58 -6.79 10.59
C LYS A 46 16.95 -7.36 9.32
N LYS A 47 16.42 -6.50 8.44
CA LYS A 47 15.78 -6.90 7.18
C LYS A 47 16.44 -6.22 6.01
N HIS A 48 16.61 -6.97 4.92
CA HIS A 48 16.98 -6.39 3.65
C HIS A 48 15.77 -5.74 2.99
N VAL A 49 15.99 -4.71 2.17
CA VAL A 49 14.95 -4.06 1.34
C VAL A 49 14.15 -5.06 0.48
N ASN A 50 14.72 -6.22 0.16
CA ASN A 50 14.08 -7.26 -0.65
C ASN A 50 13.06 -8.07 0.16
N ASP A 51 13.19 -8.12 1.48
CA ASP A 51 12.29 -8.84 2.39
C ASP A 51 11.06 -8.00 2.74
N ILE A 52 11.00 -6.76 2.24
CA ILE A 52 9.86 -5.86 2.35
C ILE A 52 8.93 -6.12 1.16
N GLN A 53 7.63 -6.13 1.43
CA GLN A 53 6.58 -6.31 0.43
C GLN A 53 5.64 -5.11 0.47
N ALA A 54 5.18 -4.68 -0.69
CA ALA A 54 4.06 -3.76 -0.76
C ALA A 54 2.74 -4.56 -0.71
N GLU A 55 1.75 -3.98 -0.05
CA GLU A 55 0.37 -4.46 -0.05
C GLU A 55 -0.58 -3.29 -0.35
N PRO A 56 -1.77 -3.56 -0.93
CA PRO A 56 -2.81 -2.56 -1.06
C PRO A 56 -3.21 -2.03 0.32
N ASN A 57 -3.44 -0.72 0.41
CA ASN A 57 -3.98 -0.14 1.63
C ASN A 57 -5.50 -0.17 1.56
N ASN A 58 -6.11 -1.19 2.15
CA ASN A 58 -7.56 -1.39 2.17
C ASN A 58 -8.31 -0.21 2.79
N VAL A 59 -7.70 0.54 3.71
CA VAL A 59 -8.32 1.74 4.30
C VAL A 59 -8.51 2.82 3.23
N LEU A 60 -7.50 3.05 2.40
CA LEU A 60 -7.59 4.02 1.30
C LEU A 60 -8.58 3.56 0.22
N ILE A 61 -8.65 2.26 -0.07
CA ILE A 61 -9.65 1.70 -0.98
C ILE A 61 -11.07 1.96 -0.43
N LEU A 62 -11.28 1.70 0.87
CA LEU A 62 -12.58 1.93 1.52
C LEU A 62 -12.98 3.41 1.50
N ILE A 63 -12.04 4.32 1.73
CA ILE A 63 -12.28 5.77 1.60
C ILE A 63 -12.69 6.13 0.16
N GLY A 64 -11.98 5.59 -0.84
CA GLY A 64 -12.33 5.80 -2.25
C GLY A 64 -13.74 5.31 -2.60
N VAL A 65 -14.15 4.17 -2.04
CA VAL A 65 -15.53 3.66 -2.17
C VAL A 65 -16.53 4.61 -1.51
N GLY A 66 -16.25 5.08 -0.29
CA GLY A 66 -17.11 6.05 0.40
C GLY A 66 -17.31 7.35 -0.39
N ILE A 67 -16.23 7.91 -0.94
CA ILE A 67 -16.28 9.09 -1.81
C ILE A 67 -17.08 8.81 -3.09
N GLY A 68 -16.89 7.63 -3.69
CA GLY A 68 -17.64 7.19 -4.87
C GLY A 68 -19.15 7.15 -4.61
N ILE A 69 -19.57 6.57 -3.49
CA ILE A 69 -20.98 6.50 -3.09
C ILE A 69 -21.54 7.91 -2.86
N ALA A 70 -20.84 8.75 -2.08
CA ALA A 70 -21.28 10.12 -1.80
C ALA A 70 -21.43 10.94 -3.09
N SER A 71 -20.45 10.85 -3.98
CA SER A 71 -20.49 11.52 -5.29
C SER A 71 -21.66 11.02 -6.15
N THR A 72 -21.93 9.71 -6.13
CA THR A 72 -23.06 9.11 -6.85
C THR A 72 -24.39 9.68 -6.36
N ILE A 73 -24.60 9.78 -5.05
CA ILE A 73 -25.84 10.32 -4.46
C ILE A 73 -26.06 11.77 -4.89
N VAL A 74 -25.01 12.60 -4.80
CA VAL A 74 -25.08 14.02 -5.17
C VAL A 74 -25.36 14.18 -6.66
N LEU A 75 -24.60 13.49 -7.52
CA LEU A 75 -24.78 13.61 -8.98
C LEU A 75 -26.10 13.03 -9.45
N TRP A 76 -26.58 11.95 -8.82
CA TRP A 76 -27.90 11.40 -9.13
C TRP A 76 -29.02 12.39 -8.81
N SER A 77 -28.91 13.13 -7.70
CA SER A 77 -29.90 14.14 -7.31
C SER A 77 -29.94 15.35 -8.25
N LEU A 78 -28.83 15.70 -8.91
CA LEU A 78 -28.74 16.89 -9.76
C LEU A 78 -28.92 16.56 -11.26
N PHE A 79 -28.39 15.42 -11.71
CA PHE A 79 -28.25 15.08 -13.12
C PHE A 79 -28.89 13.72 -13.48
N GLY A 80 -29.56 13.06 -12.53
CA GLY A 80 -30.20 11.77 -12.74
C GLY A 80 -29.21 10.65 -13.09
N ILE A 81 -29.50 9.89 -14.15
CA ILE A 81 -28.73 8.70 -14.55
C ILE A 81 -27.26 9.01 -14.87
N ILE A 82 -26.92 10.24 -15.24
CA ILE A 82 -25.53 10.66 -15.50
C ILE A 82 -24.64 10.49 -14.26
N GLY A 83 -25.23 10.51 -13.05
CA GLY A 83 -24.50 10.26 -11.80
C GLY A 83 -23.87 8.87 -11.68
N THR A 84 -24.28 7.90 -12.52
CA THR A 84 -23.70 6.55 -12.58
C THR A 84 -22.22 6.52 -12.99
N VAL A 85 -21.72 7.58 -13.65
CA VAL A 85 -20.29 7.71 -14.00
C VAL A 85 -19.38 7.66 -12.76
N SER A 86 -19.90 8.02 -11.59
CA SER A 86 -19.19 7.94 -10.30
C SER A 86 -18.67 6.56 -9.94
N VAL A 87 -19.22 5.49 -10.52
CA VAL A 87 -18.73 4.11 -10.32
C VAL A 87 -17.28 3.93 -10.79
N VAL A 88 -16.81 4.78 -11.70
CA VAL A 88 -15.41 4.78 -12.17
C VAL A 88 -14.43 5.16 -11.05
N ILE A 89 -14.85 6.00 -10.09
CA ILE A 89 -14.00 6.49 -9.00
C ILE A 89 -13.39 5.35 -8.15
N PRO A 90 -14.18 4.46 -7.52
CA PRO A 90 -13.61 3.36 -6.74
C PRO A 90 -12.76 2.40 -7.57
N ILE A 91 -13.11 2.18 -8.84
CA ILE A 91 -12.33 1.34 -9.77
C ILE A 91 -10.94 1.94 -10.01
N LEU A 92 -10.86 3.26 -10.23
CA LEU A 92 -9.58 3.95 -10.43
C LEU A 92 -8.69 3.88 -9.19
N PHE A 93 -9.26 4.08 -7.99
CA PHE A 93 -8.51 3.95 -6.74
C PHE A 93 -7.99 2.53 -6.52
N TRP A 94 -8.82 1.51 -6.80
CA TRP A 94 -8.40 0.11 -6.75
C TRP A 94 -7.25 -0.16 -7.72
N TYR A 95 -7.41 0.26 -8.97
CA TYR A 95 -6.40 0.08 -10.02
C TYR A 95 -5.07 0.77 -9.65
N GLN A 96 -5.12 1.99 -9.14
CA GLN A 96 -3.95 2.73 -8.67
C GLN A 96 -3.21 1.98 -7.55
N GLN A 97 -3.94 1.46 -6.56
CA GLN A 97 -3.34 0.72 -5.44
C GLN A 97 -2.70 -0.60 -5.89
N MET A 98 -3.35 -1.31 -6.81
CA MET A 98 -2.84 -2.54 -7.38
C MET A 98 -1.57 -2.31 -8.20
N ASN A 99 -1.55 -1.26 -9.03
CA ASN A 99 -0.38 -0.93 -9.83
C ASN A 99 0.81 -0.49 -8.98
N ALA A 100 0.60 0.33 -7.95
CA ALA A 100 1.66 0.72 -7.02
C ALA A 100 2.26 -0.52 -6.33
N THR A 101 1.39 -1.41 -5.83
CA THR A 101 1.80 -2.65 -5.17
C THR A 101 2.60 -3.56 -6.11
N LYS A 102 2.10 -3.77 -7.33
CA LYS A 102 2.77 -4.58 -8.35
C LYS A 102 4.11 -3.97 -8.75
N GLY A 103 4.18 -2.66 -8.94
CA GLY A 103 5.39 -1.94 -9.32
C GLY A 103 6.50 -2.06 -8.28
N PHE A 104 6.17 -1.99 -6.99
CA PHE A 104 7.15 -2.20 -5.93
C PHE A 104 7.61 -3.66 -5.84
N ASN A 105 6.69 -4.62 -5.99
CA ASN A 105 6.99 -6.05 -5.83
C ASN A 105 7.59 -6.72 -7.07
N SER A 106 7.58 -6.08 -8.24
CA SER A 106 7.92 -6.72 -9.53
C SER A 106 9.40 -7.03 -9.72
N TYR A 107 10.30 -6.39 -8.98
CA TYR A 107 11.73 -6.61 -9.10
C TYR A 107 12.41 -6.61 -7.74
N THR A 108 13.64 -7.11 -7.70
CA THR A 108 14.49 -7.20 -6.50
C THR A 108 15.85 -6.57 -6.78
N ILE A 109 16.50 -6.07 -5.74
CA ILE A 109 17.82 -5.45 -5.85
C ILE A 109 18.90 -6.50 -5.58
N ARG A 110 20.03 -6.43 -6.29
CA ARG A 110 21.15 -7.34 -6.04
C ARG A 110 21.69 -7.13 -4.63
N ARG A 111 21.78 -8.20 -3.83
CA ARG A 111 22.45 -8.19 -2.52
C ARG A 111 23.96 -8.04 -2.74
N LYS A 112 24.60 -7.16 -1.99
CA LYS A 112 26.06 -7.00 -1.97
C LYS A 112 26.65 -7.75 -0.78
#